data_AF-A0A2E6X2K6-F1
#
_entry.id   AF-A0A2E6X2K6-F1
#
_cell.length_a   1.000
_cell.length_b   1.000
_cell.length_c   1.000
_cell.angle_alpha   90.00
_cell.angle_beta   90.00
_cell.angle_gamma   90.00
#
_symmetry.space_group_name_H-M   'P 1'
#
loop_
_entity.id
_entity.type
_entity.pdbx_description
1 polymer ?
#
loop_
_entity_poly.entity_id
_entity_poly.type
_entity_poly.pdbx_seq_one_letter_code
_entity_poly.pdbx_strand_id
1 'polypeptide(L)'
;MFRRKTWIVRVLFAVLPVSAIAEPLPNGAKTPTPAQVISAYKGKTAIWDEGCKGGIYFGSNSQARAWCGQESESLGAGEWTVDDYGRMCHNLTWYWPNNGRAGSSPGERSCIQHVADRFGGIWRSYPGETEWWPIKGDTSLVRGYTYREQVMATKRKLGI
;
A
#
# COMPACT_ATOMS: atom_id res chain seq x y z
N MET A 1 -55.35 36.35 2.25
CA MET A 1 -54.13 35.73 2.82
C MET A 1 -53.65 34.65 1.83
N PHE A 2 -52.74 34.98 0.90
CA PHE A 2 -52.30 34.06 -0.16
C PHE A 2 -51.07 33.26 0.29
N ARG A 3 -51.21 31.92 0.36
CA ARG A 3 -50.19 30.99 0.87
C ARG A 3 -49.28 30.55 -0.30
N ARG A 4 -48.09 31.16 -0.42
CA ARG A 4 -47.05 30.74 -1.38
C ARG A 4 -46.48 29.38 -0.96
N LYS A 5 -46.63 28.36 -1.81
CA LYS A 5 -45.98 27.05 -1.67
C LYS A 5 -44.61 27.11 -2.33
N THR A 6 -43.55 27.23 -1.53
CA THR A 6 -42.16 27.15 -1.98
C THR A 6 -41.80 25.69 -2.21
N TRP A 7 -41.55 25.30 -3.46
CA TRP A 7 -41.01 23.98 -3.80
C TRP A 7 -39.49 24.02 -3.66
N ILE A 8 -38.96 23.31 -2.67
CA ILE A 8 -37.52 23.07 -2.54
C ILE A 8 -37.16 21.90 -3.45
N VAL A 9 -36.54 22.19 -4.59
CA VAL A 9 -35.91 21.17 -5.44
C VAL A 9 -34.63 20.72 -4.75
N ARG A 10 -34.61 19.50 -4.20
CA ARG A 10 -33.39 18.87 -3.70
C ARG A 10 -32.58 18.35 -4.89
N VAL A 11 -31.51 19.05 -5.24
CA VAL A 11 -30.51 18.57 -6.19
C VAL A 11 -29.65 17.52 -5.47
N LEU A 12 -29.81 16.25 -5.84
CA LEU A 12 -28.93 15.15 -5.44
C LEU A 12 -27.63 15.26 -6.25
N PHE A 13 -26.57 15.79 -5.63
CA PHE A 13 -25.22 15.66 -6.17
C PHE A 13 -24.76 14.20 -5.98
N ALA A 14 -24.78 13.42 -7.05
CA ALA A 14 -24.15 12.11 -7.09
C ALA A 14 -22.63 12.30 -7.09
N VAL A 15 -21.98 11.99 -5.96
CA VAL A 15 -20.51 11.94 -5.88
C VAL A 15 -20.08 10.63 -6.52
N LEU A 16 -19.65 10.67 -7.78
CA LEU A 16 -19.08 9.50 -8.46
C LEU A 16 -17.71 9.17 -7.83
N PRO A 17 -17.43 7.89 -7.52
CA PRO A 17 -16.12 7.48 -7.05
C PRO A 17 -15.11 7.66 -8.19
N VAL A 18 -14.05 8.43 -7.94
CA VAL A 18 -12.93 8.58 -8.87
C VAL A 18 -12.07 7.33 -8.73
N SER A 19 -12.18 6.41 -9.68
CA SER A 19 -11.25 5.28 -9.81
C SER A 19 -9.88 5.80 -10.26
N ALA A 20 -8.80 5.24 -9.73
CA ALA A 20 -7.45 5.52 -10.19
C ALA A 20 -7.29 5.00 -11.63
N ILE A 21 -6.83 5.86 -12.55
CA ILE A 21 -6.60 5.54 -13.96
C ILE A 21 -5.09 5.38 -14.17
N ALA A 22 -4.66 4.34 -14.88
CA ALA A 22 -3.29 4.22 -15.36
C ALA A 22 -3.03 5.24 -16.47
N GLU A 23 -1.93 5.99 -16.36
CA GLU A 23 -1.48 6.92 -17.40
C GLU A 23 -0.03 6.58 -17.83
N PRO A 24 0.36 6.92 -19.07
CA PRO A 24 1.78 7.11 -19.36
C PRO A 24 2.37 8.16 -18.40
N LEU A 25 3.70 8.15 -18.21
CA LEU A 25 4.40 9.01 -17.24
C LEU A 25 3.75 10.40 -17.08
N PRO A 26 3.30 10.79 -15.86
CA PRO A 26 2.53 12.01 -15.65
C PRO A 26 3.24 13.25 -16.18
N ASN A 27 2.47 14.19 -16.75
CA ASN A 27 3.03 15.42 -17.29
C ASN A 27 3.79 16.23 -16.24
N GLY A 28 5.04 16.59 -16.56
CA GLY A 28 5.92 17.31 -15.65
C GLY A 28 6.41 16.49 -14.46
N ALA A 29 6.40 15.16 -14.57
CA ALA A 29 6.93 14.23 -13.58
C ALA A 29 8.37 14.60 -13.18
N LYS A 30 8.61 14.61 -11.87
CA LYS A 30 9.93 14.80 -11.27
C LYS A 30 10.18 13.73 -10.21
N THR A 31 11.44 13.52 -9.88
CA THR A 31 11.83 12.68 -8.74
C THR A 31 11.25 13.27 -7.45
N PRO A 32 10.47 12.51 -6.67
CA PRO A 32 9.95 12.97 -5.40
C PRO A 32 11.06 12.92 -4.35
N THR A 33 10.97 13.76 -3.32
CA THR A 33 11.82 13.61 -2.13
C THR A 33 11.50 12.31 -1.39
N PRO A 34 12.47 11.71 -0.66
CA PRO A 34 12.19 10.53 0.15
C PRO A 34 11.05 10.74 1.15
N ALA A 35 10.96 11.94 1.73
CA ALA A 35 9.91 12.31 2.69
C ALA A 35 8.50 12.25 2.08
N GLN A 36 8.33 12.65 0.82
CA GLN A 36 7.04 12.58 0.13
C GLN A 36 6.57 11.13 -0.04
N VAL A 37 7.46 10.24 -0.49
CA VAL A 37 7.14 8.82 -0.65
C VAL A 37 6.90 8.17 0.72
N ILE A 38 7.74 8.45 1.72
CA ILE A 38 7.53 7.93 3.09
C ILE A 38 6.16 8.35 3.62
N SER A 39 5.76 9.61 3.44
CA SER A 39 4.43 10.10 3.87
C SER A 39 3.28 9.41 3.15
N ALA A 40 3.49 8.91 1.93
CA ALA A 40 2.48 8.21 1.17
C ALA A 40 2.17 6.82 1.75
N TYR A 41 3.16 6.15 2.33
CA TYR A 41 3.06 4.75 2.80
C TYR A 41 3.04 4.56 4.31
N LYS A 42 3.72 5.41 5.08
CA LYS A 42 3.93 5.21 6.52
C LYS A 42 2.58 5.06 7.25
N GLY A 43 2.47 3.99 8.04
CA GLY A 43 1.28 3.66 8.81
C GLY A 43 0.13 3.11 7.97
N LYS A 44 0.40 2.60 6.76
CA LYS A 44 -0.60 2.00 5.86
C LYS A 44 -0.24 0.58 5.49
N THR A 45 -1.24 -0.17 5.05
CA THR A 45 -1.11 -1.51 4.47
C THR A 45 -1.45 -1.43 2.98
N ALA A 46 -0.55 -1.91 2.12
CA ALA A 46 -0.90 -2.22 0.73
C ALA A 46 -1.55 -3.61 0.71
N ILE A 47 -2.83 -3.66 0.34
CA ILE A 47 -3.61 -4.87 0.16
C ILE A 47 -3.23 -5.49 -1.18
N TRP A 48 -3.06 -6.81 -1.18
CA TRP A 48 -2.91 -7.58 -2.41
C TRP A 48 -4.30 -8.07 -2.79
N ASP A 49 -4.85 -7.57 -3.90
CA ASP A 49 -6.20 -7.92 -4.34
C ASP A 49 -6.23 -9.22 -5.16
N GLU A 50 -5.11 -9.57 -5.79
CA GLU A 50 -4.93 -10.78 -6.60
C GLU A 50 -3.96 -11.76 -5.95
N GLY A 51 -4.27 -13.06 -6.03
CA GLY A 51 -3.39 -14.12 -5.56
C GLY A 51 -3.27 -14.23 -4.04
N CYS A 52 -3.88 -13.34 -3.24
CA CYS A 52 -3.81 -13.44 -1.79
C CYS A 52 -4.86 -12.58 -1.10
N LYS A 53 -5.52 -13.06 -0.04
CA LYS A 53 -6.24 -12.18 0.90
C LYS A 53 -5.25 -11.68 1.95
N GLY A 54 -4.41 -10.72 1.59
CA GLY A 54 -3.26 -10.33 2.41
C GLY A 54 -2.71 -8.95 2.05
N GLY A 55 -1.53 -8.65 2.55
CA GLY A 55 -0.89 -7.38 2.28
C GLY A 55 0.38 -7.14 3.06
N ILE A 56 1.02 -6.01 2.77
CA ILE A 56 2.23 -5.55 3.43
C ILE A 56 1.98 -4.21 4.14
N TYR A 57 2.25 -4.19 5.44
CA TYR A 57 2.20 -3.03 6.30
C TYR A 57 3.54 -2.32 6.35
N PHE A 58 3.52 -1.01 6.13
CA PHE A 58 4.67 -0.11 6.18
C PHE A 58 4.63 0.70 7.48
N GLY A 59 5.23 0.15 8.53
CA GLY A 59 5.29 0.74 9.85
C GLY A 59 6.28 1.90 9.97
N SER A 60 6.20 2.61 11.09
CA SER A 60 7.24 3.55 11.52
C SER A 60 8.58 2.84 11.74
N ASN A 61 9.69 3.60 11.70
CA ASN A 61 11.05 3.09 11.86
C ASN A 61 11.42 2.03 10.81
N SER A 62 11.02 2.26 9.55
CA SER A 62 11.34 1.39 8.42
C SER A 62 10.82 -0.05 8.55
N GLN A 63 9.90 -0.35 9.47
CA GLN A 63 9.38 -1.71 9.65
C GLN A 63 8.44 -2.13 8.52
N ALA A 64 8.67 -3.30 7.90
CA ALA A 64 7.76 -3.90 6.96
C ALA A 64 7.24 -5.26 7.47
N ARG A 65 5.93 -5.50 7.39
CA ARG A 65 5.32 -6.76 7.83
C ARG A 65 4.28 -7.23 6.83
N ALA A 66 4.36 -8.48 6.42
CA ALA A 66 3.46 -9.05 5.43
C ALA A 66 2.82 -10.32 5.95
N TRP A 67 1.60 -10.56 5.49
CA TRP A 67 0.89 -11.81 5.71
C TRP A 67 0.02 -12.12 4.50
N CYS A 68 -0.13 -13.40 4.21
CA CYS A 68 -0.97 -13.85 3.12
C CYS A 68 -1.96 -14.93 3.56
N GLY A 69 -3.25 -14.74 3.26
CA GLY A 69 -4.27 -15.74 3.61
C GLY A 69 -4.14 -17.08 2.91
N GLN A 70 -3.54 -17.14 1.72
CA GLN A 70 -3.25 -18.41 1.05
C GLN A 70 -2.11 -19.17 1.73
N GLU A 71 -1.13 -18.44 2.28
CA GLU A 71 0.01 -18.95 3.05
C GLU A 71 -0.13 -18.54 4.52
N SER A 72 -1.30 -18.83 5.11
CA SER A 72 -1.72 -18.25 6.40
C SER A 72 -0.81 -18.59 7.59
N GLU A 73 -0.03 -19.68 7.47
CA GLU A 73 0.93 -20.13 8.47
C GLU A 73 2.30 -19.46 8.33
N SER A 74 2.48 -18.64 7.30
CA SER A 74 3.71 -17.91 7.01
C SER A 74 3.53 -16.41 7.28
N LEU A 75 4.64 -15.74 7.58
CA LEU A 75 4.67 -14.28 7.67
C LEU A 75 5.95 -13.73 7.06
N GLY A 76 5.87 -12.54 6.47
CA GLY A 76 7.02 -11.76 6.05
C GLY A 76 7.34 -10.70 7.09
N ALA A 77 8.61 -10.58 7.49
CA ALA A 77 9.06 -9.50 8.36
C ALA A 77 10.41 -8.97 7.91
N GLY A 78 10.54 -7.65 7.87
CA GLY A 78 11.79 -7.00 7.56
C GLY A 78 11.62 -5.50 7.56
N GLU A 79 12.18 -4.87 6.54
CA GLU A 79 12.28 -3.41 6.45
C GLU A 79 11.87 -2.86 5.09
N TRP A 80 11.52 -1.58 5.07
CA TRP A 80 11.32 -0.79 3.86
C TRP A 80 12.11 0.51 3.93
N THR A 81 12.60 0.97 2.78
CA THR A 81 13.44 2.15 2.65
C THR A 81 13.02 2.95 1.43
N VAL A 82 13.22 4.26 1.46
CA VAL A 82 13.10 5.12 0.28
C VAL A 82 14.44 5.78 -0.01
N ASP A 83 14.89 5.72 -1.26
CA ASP A 83 16.11 6.40 -1.70
C ASP A 83 15.85 7.76 -2.36
N ASP A 84 16.93 8.48 -2.65
CA ASP A 84 16.88 9.81 -3.27
C ASP A 84 16.40 9.82 -4.72
N TYR A 85 16.20 8.64 -5.32
CA TYR A 85 15.64 8.47 -6.67
C TYR A 85 14.14 8.18 -6.64
N GLY A 86 13.49 8.26 -5.47
CA GLY A 86 12.08 8.00 -5.30
C GLY A 86 11.71 6.52 -5.36
N ARG A 87 12.68 5.61 -5.15
CA ARG A 87 12.40 4.17 -5.10
C ARG A 87 12.08 3.77 -3.67
N MET A 88 10.90 3.19 -3.47
CA MET A 88 10.56 2.52 -2.22
C MET A 88 10.85 1.04 -2.38
N CYS A 89 11.81 0.51 -1.62
CA CYS A 89 12.13 -0.91 -1.64
C CYS A 89 11.80 -1.56 -0.30
N HIS A 90 11.34 -2.81 -0.34
CA HIS A 90 11.20 -3.62 0.87
C HIS A 90 12.02 -4.91 0.76
N ASN A 91 12.63 -5.29 1.88
CA ASN A 91 13.34 -6.55 2.06
C ASN A 91 12.62 -7.30 3.18
N LEU A 92 12.07 -8.48 2.86
CA LEU A 92 11.39 -9.32 3.85
C LEU A 92 12.16 -10.61 4.04
N THR A 93 12.25 -11.08 5.28
CA THR A 93 12.49 -12.48 5.57
C THR A 93 11.13 -13.15 5.75
N TRP A 94 10.90 -14.23 5.02
CA TRP A 94 9.72 -15.07 5.17
C TRP A 94 10.00 -16.12 6.22
N TYR A 95 9.03 -16.35 7.10
CA TYR A 95 9.07 -17.37 8.15
C TYR A 95 7.88 -18.30 7.98
N TRP A 96 8.10 -19.60 8.16
CA TRP A 96 7.08 -20.64 7.99
C TRP A 96 7.32 -21.82 8.94
N PRO A 97 6.34 -22.71 9.16
CA PRO A 97 6.53 -23.90 9.97
C PRO A 97 7.49 -24.88 9.28
N ASN A 98 8.50 -25.36 10.01
CA ASN A 98 9.47 -26.33 9.50
C ASN A 98 9.83 -27.35 10.59
N ASN A 99 9.13 -28.50 10.60
CA ASN A 99 9.40 -29.64 11.49
C ASN A 99 9.52 -29.24 12.98
N GLY A 100 8.53 -28.50 13.50
CA GLY A 100 8.47 -28.10 14.91
C GLY A 100 9.28 -26.85 15.29
N ARG A 101 9.92 -26.18 14.34
CA ARG A 101 10.57 -24.87 14.50
C ARG A 101 10.20 -23.94 13.34
N ALA A 102 10.51 -22.65 13.46
CA ALA A 102 10.39 -21.73 12.33
C ALA A 102 11.52 -21.99 11.31
N GLY A 103 11.17 -22.22 10.06
CA GLY A 103 12.05 -22.02 8.92
C GLY A 103 12.08 -20.55 8.54
N SER A 104 13.12 -20.13 7.83
CA SER A 104 13.19 -18.77 7.28
C SER A 104 14.07 -18.67 6.04
N SER A 105 13.72 -17.79 5.11
CA SER A 105 14.57 -17.38 4.00
C SER A 105 14.36 -15.89 3.67
N PRO A 106 15.39 -15.20 3.15
CA PRO A 106 15.18 -13.90 2.55
C PRO A 106 14.27 -14.04 1.33
N GLY A 107 13.25 -13.19 1.24
CA GLY A 107 12.49 -12.97 0.03
C GLY A 107 13.24 -12.04 -0.92
N GLU A 108 12.72 -11.95 -2.14
CA GLU A 108 13.25 -11.02 -3.13
C GLU A 108 13.04 -9.56 -2.69
N ARG A 109 14.05 -8.73 -2.94
CA ARG A 109 13.94 -7.29 -2.79
C ARG A 109 13.05 -6.74 -3.89
N SER A 110 11.91 -6.17 -3.52
CA SER A 110 11.01 -5.49 -4.47
C SER A 110 11.12 -3.98 -4.29
N CYS A 111 11.20 -3.25 -5.40
CA CYS A 111 11.39 -1.80 -5.45
C CYS A 111 10.34 -1.15 -6.34
N ILE A 112 9.50 -0.30 -5.77
CA ILE A 112 8.46 0.46 -6.47
C ILE A 112 9.03 1.83 -6.83
N GLN A 113 8.95 2.21 -8.10
CA GLN A 113 9.40 3.51 -8.57
C GLN A 113 8.31 4.56 -8.35
N HIS A 114 8.70 5.79 -7.99
CA HIS A 114 7.77 6.90 -7.82
C HIS A 114 8.18 8.13 -8.62
N VAL A 115 7.17 8.91 -9.00
CA VAL A 115 7.31 10.28 -9.50
C VAL A 115 6.31 11.21 -8.81
N ALA A 116 6.64 12.49 -8.74
CA ALA A 116 5.71 13.55 -8.36
C ALA A 116 5.23 14.28 -9.62
N ASP A 117 3.92 14.46 -9.77
CA ASP A 117 3.37 15.33 -10.82
C ASP A 117 3.60 16.82 -10.51
N ARG A 118 3.22 17.70 -11.44
CA ARG A 118 3.38 19.16 -11.30
C ARG A 118 2.66 19.77 -10.09
N PHE A 119 1.69 19.08 -9.51
CA PHE A 119 0.92 19.49 -8.34
C PHE A 119 1.42 18.81 -7.04
N GLY A 120 2.47 18.00 -7.13
CA GLY A 120 3.03 17.25 -6.01
C GLY A 120 2.28 15.96 -5.68
N GLY A 121 1.34 15.53 -6.53
CA GLY A 121 0.71 14.21 -6.41
C GLY A 121 1.74 13.11 -6.67
N ILE A 122 1.75 12.07 -5.84
CA ILE A 122 2.68 10.96 -5.97
C ILE A 122 2.04 9.85 -6.80
N TRP A 123 2.79 9.39 -7.79
CA TRP A 123 2.46 8.30 -8.68
C TRP A 123 3.50 7.20 -8.52
N ARG A 124 3.09 5.96 -8.79
CA ARG A 124 3.95 4.79 -8.68
C ARG A 124 3.87 3.91 -9.92
N SER A 125 4.96 3.21 -10.19
CA SER A 125 5.04 2.15 -11.20
C SER A 125 5.70 0.93 -10.57
N TYR A 126 5.12 -0.24 -10.78
CA TYR A 126 5.63 -1.50 -10.23
C TYR A 126 6.74 -2.08 -11.11
N PRO A 127 7.63 -2.94 -10.56
CA PRO A 127 8.66 -3.61 -11.35
C PRO A 127 8.08 -4.29 -12.60
N GLY A 128 8.62 -3.94 -13.78
CA GLY A 128 8.21 -4.51 -15.06
C GLY A 128 7.00 -3.84 -15.72
N GLU A 129 6.33 -2.91 -15.03
CA GLU A 129 5.26 -2.10 -15.62
C GLU A 129 5.82 -0.85 -16.31
N THR A 130 5.05 -0.31 -17.26
CA THR A 130 5.33 0.98 -17.90
C THR A 130 4.35 2.07 -17.47
N GLU A 131 3.25 1.64 -16.87
CA GLU A 131 2.12 2.41 -16.42
C GLU A 131 2.40 3.08 -15.08
N TRP A 132 1.76 4.23 -14.87
CA TRP A 132 1.83 4.98 -13.63
C TRP A 132 0.46 5.10 -13.01
N TRP A 133 0.40 4.85 -11.70
CA TRP A 133 -0.82 4.83 -10.92
C TRP A 133 -0.76 5.89 -9.82
N PRO A 134 -1.77 6.75 -9.68
CA PRO A 134 -1.79 7.74 -8.62
C PRO A 134 -1.99 7.04 -7.26
N ILE A 135 -1.18 7.40 -6.27
CA ILE A 135 -1.38 6.88 -4.89
C ILE A 135 -2.62 7.51 -4.25
N LYS A 136 -2.92 8.76 -4.59
CA LYS A 136 -4.10 9.44 -4.06
C LYS A 136 -5.36 8.77 -4.62
N GLY A 137 -6.22 8.30 -3.71
CA GLY A 137 -7.46 7.60 -4.08
C GLY A 137 -7.29 6.10 -4.27
N ASP A 138 -6.07 5.57 -4.12
CA ASP A 138 -5.83 4.13 -4.14
C ASP A 138 -6.53 3.44 -2.96
N THR A 139 -7.54 2.64 -3.26
CA THR A 139 -8.33 1.88 -2.28
C THR A 139 -7.60 0.67 -1.73
N SER A 140 -6.56 0.19 -2.41
CA SER A 140 -5.71 -0.91 -1.95
C SER A 140 -4.68 -0.46 -0.91
N LEU A 141 -4.41 0.84 -0.77
CA LEU A 141 -3.49 1.38 0.22
C LEU A 141 -4.23 1.96 1.44
N VAL A 142 -4.58 1.08 2.37
CA VAL A 142 -5.45 1.40 3.51
C VAL A 142 -4.68 1.84 4.75
N ARG A 143 -5.26 2.74 5.55
CA ARG A 143 -4.63 3.19 6.80
C ARG A 143 -4.66 2.10 7.86
N GLY A 144 -3.57 1.98 8.62
CA GLY A 144 -3.43 1.06 9.73
C GLY A 144 -2.78 -0.27 9.36
N TYR A 145 -2.53 -1.08 10.38
CA TYR A 145 -1.92 -2.39 10.26
C TYR A 145 -3.01 -3.47 10.11
N THR A 146 -3.58 -3.59 8.91
CA THR A 146 -4.78 -4.39 8.63
C THR A 146 -4.68 -5.83 9.09
N TYR A 147 -3.54 -6.49 8.85
CA TYR A 147 -3.30 -7.90 9.17
C TYR A 147 -2.50 -8.12 10.45
N ARG A 148 -2.55 -7.16 11.40
CA ARG A 148 -1.77 -7.22 12.64
C ARG A 148 -2.02 -8.50 13.43
N GLU A 149 -3.29 -8.86 13.63
CA GLU A 149 -3.65 -10.03 14.45
C GLU A 149 -3.15 -11.32 13.83
N GLN A 150 -3.26 -11.45 12.50
CA GLN A 150 -2.75 -12.59 11.75
C GLN A 150 -1.23 -12.68 11.88
N VAL A 151 -0.50 -11.59 11.65
CA VAL A 151 0.95 -11.57 11.82
C VAL A 151 1.35 -11.96 13.24
N MET A 152 0.69 -11.42 14.26
CA MET A 152 1.01 -11.72 15.67
C MET A 152 0.67 -13.16 16.05
N ALA A 153 -0.44 -13.70 15.55
CA ALA A 153 -0.82 -15.11 15.74
C ALA A 153 0.19 -16.05 15.09
N THR A 154 0.56 -15.80 13.83
CA THR A 154 1.58 -16.58 13.11
C THR A 154 2.93 -16.48 13.80
N LYS A 155 3.33 -15.27 14.21
CA LYS A 155 4.56 -15.03 14.97
C LYS A 155 4.62 -15.89 16.24
N ARG A 156 3.54 -15.89 17.04
CA ARG A 156 3.42 -16.72 18.25
C ARG A 156 3.48 -18.21 17.95
N LYS A 157 2.79 -18.67 16.89
CA LYS A 157 2.79 -20.08 16.47
C LYS A 157 4.19 -20.55 16.07
N LEU A 158 4.96 -19.68 15.42
CA LEU A 158 6.33 -19.93 14.98
C LEU A 158 7.36 -19.79 16.11
N GLY A 159 6.99 -19.22 17.26
CA GLY A 159 7.87 -19.04 18.42
C GLY A 159 8.96 -17.97 18.21
N ILE A 160 8.69 -16.96 17.37
CA ILE A 160 9.60 -15.85 17.05
C ILE A 160 9.09 -14.50 17.58
#